data_AF-A0AA37EPA5-F1
#
_entry.id   AF-A0AA37EPA5-F1
#
_cell.length_a   1.000
_cell.length_b   1.000
_cell.length_c   1.000
_cell.angle_alpha   90.00
_cell.angle_beta   90.00
_cell.angle_gamma   90.00
#
_symmetry.space_group_name_H-M   'P 1'
#
loop_
_entity.id
_entity.type
_entity.pdbx_description
1 polymer ?
#
loop_
_entity_poly.entity_id
_entity_poly.type
_entity_poly.pdbx_seq_one_letter_code
_entity_poly.pdbx_strand_id
1 'polypeptide(L)'
;MSIFTIDLHNERRQVTSYQTIKPMLYRYLYRQETHTGENEGLALFIIKRTNLSRTHVFRVLADLKAGGYITMKRGKLVSIDRPLPEAY
;
A
#
# COMPACT_ATOMS: atom_id res chain seq x y z
N MET A 1 3.62 24.94 -2.04
CA MET A 1 3.63 23.97 -0.94
C MET A 1 3.23 22.61 -1.49
N SER A 2 4.18 21.67 -1.43
CA SER A 2 4.16 20.24 -1.78
C SER A 2 3.36 19.78 -3.00
N ILE A 3 4.02 19.92 -4.16
CA ILE A 3 3.78 19.10 -5.34
C ILE A 3 4.06 17.62 -4.99
N PHE A 4 3.02 16.80 -4.96
CA PHE A 4 3.16 15.35 -5.02
C PHE A 4 3.64 15.00 -6.43
N THR A 5 4.97 14.99 -6.63
CA THR A 5 5.58 14.33 -7.77
C THR A 5 5.28 12.84 -7.63
N ILE A 6 4.15 12.42 -8.22
CA ILE A 6 3.89 11.03 -8.51
C ILE A 6 5.02 10.62 -9.44
N ASP A 7 5.97 9.93 -8.84
CA ASP A 7 7.11 9.33 -9.50
C ASP A 7 6.60 8.46 -10.66
N LEU A 8 6.68 9.03 -11.86
CA LEU A 8 6.35 8.42 -13.13
C LEU A 8 7.60 7.69 -13.66
N HIS A 9 8.45 7.09 -12.82
CA HIS A 9 9.60 6.31 -13.27
C HIS A 9 9.23 4.84 -13.52
N ASN A 10 8.11 4.60 -14.19
CA ASN A 10 7.59 3.25 -14.47
C ASN A 10 7.91 2.77 -15.90
N GLU A 11 9.05 3.14 -16.48
CA GLU A 11 9.28 2.84 -17.90
C GLU A 11 10.17 1.63 -18.19
N ARG A 12 11.07 1.15 -17.31
CA ARG A 12 12.03 0.08 -17.74
C ARG A 12 12.52 -0.93 -16.69
N ARG A 13 11.74 -1.28 -15.68
CA ARG A 13 12.03 -2.47 -14.84
C ARG A 13 10.73 -3.20 -14.57
N GLN A 14 10.76 -4.54 -14.60
CA GLN A 14 9.66 -5.38 -14.14
C GLN A 14 9.22 -4.88 -12.76
N VAL A 15 8.09 -4.19 -12.72
CA VAL A 15 7.57 -3.58 -11.49
C VAL A 15 7.19 -4.75 -10.60
N THR A 16 7.94 -4.98 -9.53
CA THR A 16 7.63 -6.09 -8.62
C THR A 16 6.32 -5.79 -7.94
N SER A 17 5.55 -6.82 -7.59
CA SER A 17 4.26 -6.67 -6.93
C SER A 17 4.33 -5.75 -5.70
N TYR A 18 5.47 -5.75 -5.02
CA TYR A 18 5.79 -4.87 -3.92
C TYR A 18 5.89 -3.39 -4.31
N GLN A 19 6.57 -3.06 -5.41
CA GLN A 19 6.67 -1.69 -5.93
C GLN A 19 5.31 -1.11 -6.29
N THR A 20 4.35 -1.95 -6.67
CA THR A 20 2.97 -1.53 -6.89
C THR A 20 2.19 -1.34 -5.58
N ILE A 21 2.46 -2.14 -4.55
CA ILE A 21 1.78 -2.06 -3.24
C ILE A 21 2.23 -0.85 -2.43
N LYS A 22 3.52 -0.50 -2.47
CA LYS A 22 4.11 0.63 -1.72
C LYS A 22 3.37 1.96 -1.92
N PRO A 23 3.18 2.48 -3.15
CA PRO A 23 2.45 3.74 -3.37
C PRO A 23 0.96 3.63 -3.01
N MET A 24 0.37 2.43 -3.06
CA MET A 24 -1.04 2.23 -2.67
C MET A 24 -1.25 2.42 -1.17
N LEU A 25 -0.28 2.03 -0.33
CA LEU A 25 -0.33 2.26 1.11
C LEU A 25 -0.40 3.77 1.43
N TYR A 26 0.48 4.57 0.81
CA TYR A 26 0.49 6.02 0.99
C TYR A 26 -0.80 6.68 0.48
N ARG A 27 -1.28 6.27 -0.70
CA ARG A 27 -2.57 6.76 -1.23
C ARG A 27 -3.75 6.41 -0.33
N TYR A 28 -3.75 5.21 0.25
CA TYR A 28 -4.80 4.79 1.17
C TYR A 28 -4.79 5.61 2.46
N LEU A 29 -3.62 5.89 3.05
CA LEU A 29 -3.52 6.77 4.23
C LEU A 29 -4.05 8.17 3.94
N TYR A 30 -3.59 8.79 2.85
CA TYR A 30 -4.07 10.10 2.43
C TYR A 30 -5.59 10.12 2.21
N ARG A 31 -6.11 9.08 1.55
CA ARG A 31 -7.55 8.93 1.32
C ARG A 31 -8.32 8.74 2.62
N GLN A 32 -7.80 7.98 3.58
CA GLN A 32 -8.44 7.77 4.88
C GLN A 32 -8.51 9.07 5.69
N GLU A 33 -7.48 9.91 5.60
CA GLU A 33 -7.45 11.24 6.23
C GLU A 33 -8.47 12.20 5.59
N THR A 34 -8.60 12.15 4.25
CA THR A 34 -9.51 13.04 3.51
C THR A 34 -10.97 12.53 3.49
N HIS A 35 -11.19 11.22 3.55
CA HIS A 35 -12.49 10.55 3.44
C HIS A 35 -12.69 9.56 4.59
N THR A 36 -13.07 10.08 5.76
CA THR A 36 -13.27 9.30 7.01
C THR A 36 -14.43 8.29 6.95
N GLY A 37 -15.26 8.31 5.89
CA GLY A 37 -16.46 7.46 5.77
C GLY A 37 -16.24 6.08 5.13
N GLU A 38 -15.09 5.80 4.51
CA GLU A 38 -14.91 4.53 3.80
C GLU A 38 -14.46 3.37 4.71
N ASN A 39 -15.24 2.28 4.65
CA ASN A 39 -14.93 1.01 5.29
C ASN A 39 -14.24 0.01 4.36
N GLU A 40 -13.70 0.47 3.23
CA GLU A 40 -12.96 -0.41 2.34
C GLU A 40 -11.63 -0.84 2.98
N GLY A 41 -11.40 -2.15 3.09
CA GLY A 41 -10.16 -2.69 3.62
C GLY A 41 -8.98 -2.41 2.68
N LEU A 42 -7.80 -2.14 3.24
CA LEU A 42 -6.58 -1.82 2.49
C LEU A 42 -6.29 -2.88 1.41
N ALA A 43 -6.42 -4.16 1.77
CA ALA A 43 -6.17 -5.26 0.84
C ALA A 43 -7.11 -5.19 -0.38
N LEU A 44 -8.39 -4.90 -0.16
CA LEU A 44 -9.38 -4.78 -1.23
C LEU A 44 -9.07 -3.58 -2.13
N PHE A 45 -8.68 -2.46 -1.54
CA PHE A 45 -8.28 -1.25 -2.27
C PHE A 45 -7.10 -1.53 -3.21
N ILE A 46 -6.07 -2.22 -2.70
CA ILE A 46 -4.90 -2.63 -3.49
C ILE A 46 -5.32 -3.60 -4.60
N ILE A 47 -6.09 -4.64 -4.30
CA ILE A 47 -6.53 -5.63 -5.30
C ILE A 47 -7.40 -5.00 -6.39
N LYS A 48 -8.24 -4.00 -6.06
CA LYS A 48 -9.06 -3.30 -7.06
C LYS A 48 -8.23 -2.37 -7.96
N ARG A 49 -7.14 -1.82 -7.45
CA ARG A 49 -6.28 -0.85 -8.16
C ARG A 49 -5.08 -1.50 -8.85
N THR A 50 -4.78 -2.75 -8.53
CA THR A 50 -3.63 -3.50 -9.06
C THR A 50 -4.11 -4.81 -9.65
N ASN A 51 -3.42 -5.35 -10.65
CA ASN A 51 -3.78 -6.65 -11.23
C ASN A 51 -3.22 -7.83 -10.42
N LEU A 52 -3.05 -7.65 -9.10
CA LEU A 52 -2.43 -8.64 -8.21
C LEU A 52 -3.47 -9.58 -7.62
N SER A 53 -3.11 -10.87 -7.53
CA SER A 53 -3.97 -11.86 -6.91
C SER A 53 -4.16 -11.59 -5.42
N ARG A 54 -5.38 -11.79 -4.92
CA ARG A 54 -5.75 -11.62 -3.51
C ARG A 54 -4.77 -12.33 -2.56
N THR A 55 -4.42 -13.59 -2.83
CA THR A 55 -3.47 -14.35 -2.00
C THR A 55 -2.10 -13.69 -1.92
N HIS A 56 -1.61 -13.13 -3.03
CA HIS A 56 -0.31 -12.47 -3.08
C HIS A 56 -0.32 -11.16 -2.27
N VAL A 57 -1.37 -10.35 -2.44
CA VAL A 57 -1.54 -9.11 -1.66
C VAL A 57 -1.63 -9.40 -0.16
N PHE A 58 -2.43 -10.39 0.25
CA PHE A 58 -2.54 -10.78 1.65
C PHE A 58 -1.21 -11.29 2.21
N ARG A 59 -0.42 -12.04 1.43
CA ARG A 59 0.93 -12.47 1.83
C ARG A 59 1.85 -11.28 2.09
N VAL A 60 1.96 -10.35 1.14
CA VAL A 60 2.82 -9.16 1.29
C VAL A 60 2.37 -8.31 2.48
N LEU A 61 1.06 -8.11 2.66
CA LEU A 61 0.55 -7.37 3.81
C LEU A 61 0.81 -8.07 5.14
N ALA A 62 0.70 -9.40 5.19
CA ALA A 62 1.03 -10.17 6.38
C ALA A 62 2.52 -10.08 6.71
N ASP A 63 3.38 -10.15 5.70
CA ASP A 63 4.83 -10.00 5.86
C ASP A 63 5.21 -8.60 6.35
N LEU A 64 4.63 -7.56 5.75
CA LEU A 64 4.80 -6.18 6.18
C LEU A 64 4.31 -5.93 7.60
N LYS A 65 3.21 -6.57 7.99
CA LYS A 65 2.69 -6.52 9.36
C LYS A 65 3.61 -7.26 10.33
N ALA A 66 4.10 -8.45 9.95
CA ALA A 66 4.99 -9.27 10.76
C ALA A 66 6.36 -8.58 10.96
N GLY A 67 6.87 -7.91 9.92
CA GLY A 67 8.07 -7.09 9.98
C GLY A 67 7.92 -5.77 10.72
N GLY A 68 6.71 -5.44 11.20
CA GLY A 68 6.45 -4.21 11.95
C GLY A 68 6.51 -2.94 11.09
N TYR A 69 6.37 -3.05 9.77
CA TYR A 69 6.35 -1.91 8.86
C TYR A 69 5.00 -1.20 8.86
N ILE A 70 3.92 -1.99 8.94
CA ILE A 70 2.56 -1.48 8.90
C ILE A 70 1.75 -1.99 10.09
N THR A 71 0.94 -1.09 10.66
CA THR A 71 -0.06 -1.45 11.65
C THR A 71 -1.41 -1.56 10.96
N MET A 72 -1.98 -2.77 10.94
CA MET A 72 -3.33 -3.01 10.42
C MET A 72 -4.30 -3.30 11.57
N LYS A 73 -5.46 -2.63 11.59
CA LYS A 73 -6.59 -2.96 12.49
C LYS A 73 -7.89 -3.08 11.70
N ARG A 74 -8.67 -4.12 12.00
CA ARG A 74 -9.97 -4.40 11.33
C ARG A 74 -9.89 -4.39 9.80
N GLY A 75 -8.77 -4.85 9.22
CA GLY A 75 -8.54 -4.86 7.77
C GLY A 75 -8.16 -3.51 7.15
N LYS A 76 -8.01 -2.45 7.95
CA LYS A 76 -7.56 -1.12 7.53
C LYS A 76 -6.12 -0.86 7.92
N LEU A 77 -5.46 -0.01 7.14
CA LEU A 77 -4.15 0.53 7.47
C LEU A 77 -4.32 1.63 8.53
N VAL A 78 -3.75 1.42 9.70
CA VAL A 78 -3.79 2.41 10.79
C VAL A 78 -2.64 3.38 10.67
N SER A 79 -1.42 2.85 10.47
CA SER A 79 -0.22 3.66 10.30
C SER A 79 0.87 2.85 9.62
N ILE A 80 1.79 3.57 8.97
CA ILE A 80 3.08 3.03 8.51
C ILE A 80 4.08 3.42 9.58
N ASP A 81 4.55 2.43 10.34
CA ASP A 81 5.40 2.63 11.52
C ASP A 81 6.89 2.73 11.13
N ARG A 82 7.28 2.06 10.04
CA ARG A 82 8.65 2.07 9.50
C ARG A 82 8.67 2.34 8.00
N PRO A 83 9.75 2.93 7.48
CA PRO A 83 9.94 3.06 6.04
C PRO A 83 9.91 1.66 5.39
N LEU A 84 8.98 1.50 4.44
CA LEU A 84 8.80 0.30 3.65
C LEU A 84 10.09 0.03 2.85
N PRO A 85 10.75 -1.13 3.03
CA PRO A 85 12.02 -1.47 2.36
C PRO A 85 11.85 -1.35 0.85
N GLU A 86 12.82 -0.83 0.11
CA GLU A 86 12.67 -0.58 -1.34
C GLU A 86 12.82 -1.83 -2.22
N ALA A 87 13.41 -2.90 -1.67
CA ALA A 87 13.56 -4.17 -2.34
C ALA A 87 13.03 -5.29 -1.44
N TYR A 88 12.02 -6.00 -1.94
CA TYR A 88 11.54 -7.28 -1.42
C TYR A 88 11.47 -8.26 -2.59
#